data_AF-A0A803MTJ1-F1
#
_entry.id   AF-A0A803MTJ1-F1
#
_cell.length_a   1.000
_cell.length_b   1.000
_cell.length_c   1.000
_cell.angle_alpha   90.00
_cell.angle_beta   90.00
_cell.angle_gamma   90.00
#
_symmetry.space_group_name_H-M   'P 1'
#
loop_
_entity.id
_entity.type
_entity.pdbx_description
1 polymer ?
#
loop_
_entity_poly.entity_id
_entity_poly.type
_entity_poly.pdbx_seq_one_letter_code
_entity_poly.pdbx_strand_id
1 'polypeptide(L)'
;MQQHHHQDQDDVGGGEQNNHVNTTSSCGNHEVDAIKAKIISHPQYSSLLEAYLACQKVGAPPEVAARLAAAQQEFEARQRASISNCRDPSKDPELDQFMEAYYDMLVKYREELTRPVQEAMDFMRRIEAQLNVLGNGRVSVFST
;
A
#
# COMPACT_ATOMS: atom_id res chain seq x y z
N MET A 1 27.43 -26.99 65.77
CA MET A 1 27.79 -28.33 65.27
C MET A 1 26.65 -28.82 64.39
N GLN A 2 26.86 -28.74 63.09
CA GLN A 2 25.99 -29.26 62.04
C GLN A 2 25.90 -30.80 62.14
N GLN A 3 24.75 -31.41 61.83
CA GLN A 3 24.67 -32.56 60.91
C GLN A 3 23.24 -32.93 60.52
N HIS A 4 23.09 -33.14 59.21
CA HIS A 4 21.86 -33.32 58.42
C HIS A 4 21.39 -34.77 58.39
N HIS A 5 20.08 -34.95 58.23
CA HIS A 5 19.43 -36.20 57.83
C HIS A 5 19.51 -36.41 56.31
N HIS A 6 19.71 -37.68 55.91
CA HIS A 6 19.70 -38.21 54.55
C HIS A 6 18.32 -38.15 53.88
N GLN A 7 18.29 -38.07 52.53
CA GLN A 7 17.54 -39.01 51.69
C GLN A 7 17.96 -38.89 50.21
N ASP A 8 18.41 -40.00 49.63
CA ASP A 8 18.53 -40.25 48.19
C ASP A 8 17.17 -40.56 47.56
N GLN A 9 16.95 -40.16 46.30
CA GLN A 9 16.23 -40.94 45.30
C GLN A 9 16.41 -40.41 43.87
N ASP A 10 16.70 -41.34 42.96
CA ASP A 10 16.88 -41.25 41.51
C ASP A 10 15.60 -40.83 40.75
N ASP A 11 15.72 -40.15 39.59
CA ASP A 11 15.07 -40.56 38.31
C ASP A 11 15.41 -39.62 37.10
N VAL A 12 15.90 -40.26 36.03
CA VAL A 12 15.75 -40.06 34.57
C VAL A 12 15.40 -38.69 33.94
N GLY A 13 16.28 -38.24 33.02
CA GLY A 13 15.93 -38.02 31.60
C GLY A 13 15.38 -36.66 31.13
N GLY A 14 15.92 -36.20 29.98
CA GLY A 14 15.41 -35.09 29.17
C GLY A 14 16.46 -33.98 29.02
N GLY A 15 17.10 -33.81 27.87
CA GLY A 15 16.44 -33.42 26.63
C GLY A 15 16.55 -31.89 26.50
N GLU A 16 17.48 -31.47 25.63
CA GLU A 16 17.61 -30.18 24.95
C GLU A 16 16.68 -29.03 25.34
N GLN A 17 17.26 -27.83 25.54
CA GLN A 17 16.72 -26.61 24.96
C GLN A 17 17.77 -25.50 24.96
N ASN A 18 18.48 -25.44 23.85
CA ASN A 18 19.20 -24.26 23.38
C ASN A 18 18.14 -23.21 22.99
N ASN A 19 17.64 -22.42 23.94
CA ASN A 19 16.69 -21.36 23.63
C ASN A 19 17.42 -20.11 23.16
N HIS A 20 17.60 -20.13 21.84
CA HIS A 20 17.78 -19.03 20.91
C HIS A 20 17.06 -17.74 21.35
N VAL A 21 17.80 -16.81 21.98
CA VAL A 21 17.36 -15.43 22.19
C VAL A 21 17.41 -14.70 20.85
N ASN A 22 16.35 -14.82 20.05
CA ASN A 22 16.11 -13.97 18.89
C ASN A 22 15.24 -12.78 19.34
N THR A 23 15.79 -11.91 20.19
CA THR A 23 15.10 -10.72 20.72
C THR A 23 15.47 -9.47 19.93
N THR A 24 15.52 -9.57 18.61
CA THR A 24 15.81 -8.43 17.73
C THR A 24 14.67 -8.10 16.76
N SER A 25 13.62 -8.93 16.67
CA SER A 25 12.50 -8.72 15.74
C SER A 25 11.28 -8.02 16.33
N SER A 26 11.09 -8.01 17.65
CA SER A 26 9.88 -7.47 18.30
C SER A 26 9.91 -5.95 18.48
N CYS A 27 11.08 -5.37 18.78
CA CYS A 27 11.25 -3.94 19.01
C CYS A 27 11.06 -3.07 17.75
N GLY A 28 11.54 -3.54 16.59
CA GLY A 28 11.41 -2.80 15.33
C GLY A 28 9.96 -2.69 14.82
N ASN A 29 9.10 -3.68 15.12
CA ASN A 29 7.69 -3.64 14.70
C ASN A 29 6.90 -2.54 15.42
N HIS A 30 7.15 -2.36 16.73
CA HIS A 30 6.49 -1.30 17.51
C HIS A 30 6.85 0.11 17.05
N GLU A 31 8.10 0.35 16.67
CA GLU A 31 8.53 1.65 16.14
C GLU A 31 7.88 1.96 14.79
N VAL A 32 7.84 0.97 13.89
CA VAL A 32 7.16 1.09 12.59
C VAL A 32 5.66 1.39 12.77
N ASP A 33 4.99 0.73 13.71
CA ASP A 33 3.57 0.97 13.96
C ASP A 33 3.30 2.33 14.61
N ALA A 34 4.22 2.83 15.45
CA ALA A 34 4.15 4.19 15.97
C ALA A 34 4.31 5.24 14.85
N ILE A 35 5.22 5.02 13.90
CA ILE A 35 5.41 5.90 12.73
C ILE A 35 4.17 5.86 11.83
N LYS A 36 3.61 4.67 11.55
CA LYS A 36 2.36 4.55 10.79
C LYS A 36 1.21 5.29 11.46
N ALA A 37 1.08 5.17 12.79
CA ALA A 37 0.05 5.88 13.54
C ALA A 37 0.20 7.41 13.42
N LYS A 38 1.44 7.92 13.49
CA LYS A 38 1.73 9.34 13.22
C LYS A 38 1.32 9.75 11.79
N ILE A 39 1.67 8.95 10.78
CA ILE A 39 1.29 9.23 9.38
C ILE A 39 -0.23 9.24 9.20
N ILE A 40 -0.95 8.25 9.74
CA ILE A 40 -2.41 8.10 9.57
C ILE A 40 -3.17 9.23 10.29
N SER A 41 -2.66 9.70 11.43
CA SER A 41 -3.26 10.80 12.19
C SER A 41 -2.93 12.18 11.63
N HIS A 42 -2.06 12.28 10.63
CA HIS A 42 -1.61 13.54 10.06
C HIS A 42 -2.70 14.24 9.23
N PRO A 43 -2.89 15.57 9.33
CA PRO A 43 -3.91 16.29 8.57
C PRO A 43 -3.82 16.10 7.05
N GLN A 44 -2.60 16.04 6.51
CA GLN A 44 -2.35 15.88 5.07
C GLN A 44 -2.50 14.43 4.56
N TYR A 45 -2.72 13.44 5.44
CA TYR A 45 -2.82 12.03 5.04
C TYR A 45 -3.96 11.79 4.03
N SER A 46 -5.08 12.51 4.17
CA SER A 46 -6.20 12.42 3.22
C SER A 46 -5.80 12.81 1.78
N SER A 47 -5.11 13.93 1.60
CA SER A 47 -4.60 14.37 0.29
C SER A 47 -3.53 13.43 -0.26
N LEU A 48 -2.66 12.90 0.61
CA LEU A 48 -1.66 11.91 0.25
C LEU A 48 -2.29 10.63 -0.31
N LEU A 49 -3.33 10.13 0.38
CA LEU A 49 -4.07 8.94 -0.03
C LEU A 49 -4.80 9.17 -1.34
N GLU A 50 -5.39 10.34 -1.54
CA GLU A 50 -6.03 10.72 -2.81
C GLU A 50 -5.03 10.69 -3.97
N ALA A 51 -3.86 11.32 -3.81
CA ALA A 51 -2.81 11.30 -4.83
C ALA A 51 -2.36 9.87 -5.14
N TYR A 52 -2.18 9.04 -4.11
CA TYR A 52 -1.84 7.63 -4.29
C TYR A 52 -2.92 6.85 -5.06
N LEU A 53 -4.19 7.01 -4.69
CA LEU A 53 -5.30 6.34 -5.39
C LEU A 53 -5.43 6.85 -6.83
N ALA A 54 -5.13 8.12 -7.10
CA ALA A 54 -5.09 8.65 -8.45
C ALA A 54 -4.01 7.98 -9.30
N CYS A 55 -2.83 7.68 -8.73
CA CYS A 55 -1.80 6.86 -9.39
C CYS A 55 -2.34 5.47 -9.73
N GLN A 56 -3.00 4.80 -8.78
CA GLN A 56 -3.54 3.45 -8.98
C GLN A 56 -4.65 3.40 -10.04
N LYS A 57 -5.34 4.50 -10.27
CA LYS A 57 -6.38 4.60 -11.31
C LYS A 57 -5.80 4.75 -12.73
N VAL A 58 -4.52 5.09 -12.88
CA VAL A 58 -3.90 5.22 -14.21
C VAL A 58 -3.86 3.86 -14.88
N GLY A 59 -4.57 3.73 -16.01
CA GLY A 59 -4.66 2.46 -16.75
C GLY A 59 -5.55 1.39 -16.11
N ALA A 60 -6.16 1.66 -14.97
CA ALA A 60 -7.07 0.71 -14.32
C ALA A 60 -8.36 0.53 -15.15
N PRO A 61 -8.90 -0.70 -15.23
CA PRO A 61 -10.23 -0.93 -15.78
C PRO A 61 -11.31 -0.12 -15.03
N PRO A 62 -12.44 0.23 -15.68
CA PRO A 62 -13.49 1.03 -15.06
C PRO A 62 -14.02 0.46 -13.75
N GLU A 63 -14.15 -0.87 -13.67
CA GLU A 63 -14.60 -1.57 -12.46
C GLU A 63 -13.63 -1.37 -11.29
N VAL A 64 -12.31 -1.49 -11.55
CA VAL A 64 -11.28 -1.29 -10.53
C VAL A 64 -11.26 0.18 -10.09
N ALA A 65 -11.29 1.11 -11.04
CA ALA A 65 -11.32 2.54 -10.73
C ALA A 65 -12.55 2.95 -9.89
N ALA A 66 -13.72 2.34 -10.13
CA ALA A 66 -14.93 2.56 -9.35
C ALA A 66 -14.79 2.02 -7.91
N ARG A 67 -14.20 0.83 -7.74
CA ARG A 67 -13.91 0.27 -6.41
C ARG A 67 -12.96 1.16 -5.61
N LEU A 68 -11.94 1.71 -6.25
CA LEU A 68 -11.02 2.66 -5.60
C LEU A 68 -11.74 3.94 -5.18
N ALA A 69 -12.61 4.48 -6.04
CA ALA A 69 -13.41 5.66 -5.71
C ALA A 69 -14.38 5.41 -4.54
N ALA A 70 -15.02 4.23 -4.49
CA ALA A 70 -15.89 3.84 -3.38
C ALA A 70 -15.10 3.73 -2.05
N ALA A 71 -13.91 3.12 -2.08
CA ALA A 71 -13.05 3.01 -0.91
C ALA A 71 -12.59 4.39 -0.40
N GLN A 72 -12.26 5.31 -1.31
CA GLN A 72 -11.94 6.70 -0.96
C GLN A 72 -13.13 7.38 -0.27
N GLN A 73 -14.33 7.26 -0.84
CA GLN A 73 -15.54 7.85 -0.29
C GLN A 73 -15.89 7.31 1.11
N GLU A 74 -15.70 6.00 1.33
CA GLU A 74 -15.88 5.36 2.64
C GLU A 74 -14.87 5.89 3.66
N PHE A 75 -13.60 6.05 3.27
CA PHE A 75 -12.57 6.63 4.12
C PHE A 75 -12.92 8.08 4.51
N GLU A 76 -13.29 8.92 3.55
CA GLU A 76 -13.69 10.31 3.80
C GLU A 76 -14.93 10.41 4.68
N ALA A 77 -15.89 9.49 4.53
CA ALA A 77 -17.08 9.44 5.38
C ALA A 77 -16.71 9.08 6.83
N ARG A 78 -15.83 8.10 7.03
CA ARG A 78 -15.30 7.75 8.36
C ARG A 78 -14.51 8.90 8.97
N GLN A 79 -13.67 9.56 8.18
CA GLN A 79 -12.90 10.71 8.62
C GLN A 79 -13.83 11.87 9.02
N ARG A 80 -14.86 12.18 8.21
CA ARG A 80 -15.84 13.22 8.56
C ARG A 80 -16.58 12.92 9.87
N ALA A 81 -16.90 11.64 10.13
CA ALA A 81 -17.50 11.23 11.38
C ALA A 81 -16.55 11.35 12.59
N SER A 82 -15.22 11.29 12.37
CA SER A 82 -14.21 11.36 13.43
C SER A 82 -13.64 12.76 13.69
N ILE A 83 -14.04 13.80 12.94
CA ILE A 83 -13.58 15.21 13.08
C ILE A 83 -13.85 15.83 14.49
N SER A 84 -14.52 15.10 15.39
CA SER A 84 -14.70 15.45 16.80
C SER A 84 -13.40 15.55 17.62
N ASN A 85 -12.31 14.86 17.25
CA ASN A 85 -11.14 14.75 18.12
C ASN A 85 -9.83 15.18 17.44
N CYS A 86 -9.31 16.33 17.88
CA CYS A 86 -7.90 16.71 17.86
C CYS A 86 -7.28 16.99 16.48
N ARG A 87 -7.54 18.19 15.94
CA ARG A 87 -6.57 18.88 15.07
C ARG A 87 -5.53 19.59 15.94
N ASP A 88 -4.62 18.84 16.56
CA ASP A 88 -3.36 19.45 17.03
C ASP A 88 -2.42 19.48 15.81
N PRO A 89 -1.91 20.64 15.36
CA PRO A 89 -0.87 20.67 14.34
C PRO A 89 0.29 19.77 14.77
N SER A 90 0.73 18.90 13.85
CA SER A 90 1.92 18.06 14.02
C SER A 90 3.09 18.92 14.51
N LYS A 91 3.68 18.55 15.65
CA LYS A 91 4.87 19.20 16.21
C LYS A 91 6.16 18.64 15.61
N ASP A 92 6.06 18.01 14.45
CA ASP A 92 7.09 17.15 13.87
C ASP A 92 7.41 17.64 12.44
N PRO A 93 8.32 18.62 12.29
CA PRO A 93 8.62 19.23 11.00
C PRO A 93 9.25 18.25 10.01
N GLU A 94 9.89 17.18 10.49
CA GLU A 94 10.42 16.11 9.64
C GLU A 94 9.28 15.31 9.00
N LEU A 95 8.24 15.00 9.78
CA LEU A 95 7.04 14.34 9.26
C LEU A 95 6.29 15.24 8.28
N ASP A 96 6.17 16.54 8.56
CA ASP A 96 5.53 17.51 7.66
C ASP A 96 6.26 17.53 6.30
N GLN A 97 7.59 17.63 6.33
CA GLN A 97 8.42 17.61 5.13
C GLN A 97 8.29 16.28 4.37
N PHE A 98 8.25 15.16 5.08
CA PHE A 98 8.04 13.85 4.46
C PHE A 98 6.68 13.78 3.75
N MET A 99 5.61 14.23 4.40
CA MET A 99 4.26 14.19 3.82
C MET A 99 4.15 15.04 2.56
N GLU A 100 4.75 16.23 2.55
CA GLU A 100 4.81 17.11 1.38
C GLU A 100 5.66 16.51 0.25
N ALA A 101 6.88 16.06 0.56
CA ALA A 101 7.78 15.49 -0.44
C ALA A 101 7.20 14.21 -1.08
N TYR A 102 6.55 13.36 -0.28
CA TYR A 102 5.92 12.14 -0.78
C TYR A 102 4.69 12.46 -1.64
N TYR A 103 3.88 13.45 -1.25
CA TYR A 103 2.77 13.93 -2.06
C TYR A 103 3.25 14.42 -3.44
N ASP A 104 4.26 15.29 -3.47
CA ASP A 104 4.83 15.81 -4.72
C ASP A 104 5.41 14.70 -5.60
N MET A 105 6.06 13.70 -4.99
CA MET A 105 6.55 12.53 -5.69
C MET A 105 5.40 11.74 -6.34
N LEU A 106 4.28 11.53 -5.63
CA LEU A 106 3.11 10.83 -6.17
C LEU A 106 2.49 11.59 -7.35
N VAL A 107 2.39 12.92 -7.27
CA VAL A 107 1.86 13.75 -8.36
C VAL A 107 2.72 13.61 -9.62
N LYS A 108 4.04 13.76 -9.48
CA LYS A 108 4.98 13.56 -10.60
C LYS A 108 4.91 12.15 -11.16
N TYR A 109 4.87 11.15 -10.28
CA TYR A 109 4.76 9.75 -10.68
C TYR A 109 3.49 9.48 -11.49
N ARG A 110 2.35 10.05 -11.10
CA ARG A 110 1.11 9.95 -11.87
C ARG A 110 1.26 10.52 -13.28
N GLU A 111 1.90 11.68 -13.42
CA GLU A 111 2.13 12.33 -14.72
C GLU A 111 3.01 11.44 -15.61
N GLU A 112 4.09 10.90 -15.04
CA GLU A 112 5.01 9.98 -15.72
C GLU A 112 4.34 8.66 -16.10
N LEU A 113 3.41 8.14 -15.29
CA LEU A 113 2.61 6.94 -15.61
C LEU A 113 1.56 7.21 -16.70
N THR A 114 0.94 8.38 -16.67
CA THR A 114 -0.20 8.68 -17.56
C THR A 114 0.23 8.66 -19.03
N ARG A 115 1.41 9.20 -19.33
CA ARG A 115 1.94 9.27 -20.69
C ARG A 115 2.08 7.90 -21.39
N PRO A 116 2.88 6.94 -20.89
CA PRO A 116 3.07 5.64 -21.56
C PRO A 116 1.77 4.85 -21.67
N VAL A 117 0.86 4.97 -20.69
CA VAL A 117 -0.45 4.31 -20.74
C VAL A 117 -1.32 4.91 -21.85
N GLN A 118 -1.35 6.25 -21.96
CA GLN A 118 -2.08 6.93 -23.02
C GLN A 118 -1.51 6.61 -24.41
N GLU A 119 -0.19 6.64 -24.55
CA GLU A 119 0.51 6.27 -25.79
C GLU A 119 0.20 4.83 -26.20
N ALA A 120 0.19 3.89 -25.26
CA ALA A 120 -0.17 2.49 -25.53
C ALA A 120 -1.65 2.34 -25.93
N MET A 121 -2.57 3.02 -25.24
CA MET A 121 -4.00 2.99 -25.61
C MET A 121 -4.22 3.53 -27.02
N ASP A 122 -3.56 4.63 -27.38
CA ASP A 122 -3.66 5.20 -28.72
C ASP A 122 -3.03 4.32 -29.79
N PHE A 123 -1.90 3.67 -29.48
CA PHE A 123 -1.31 2.64 -30.34
C PHE A 123 -2.31 1.50 -30.58
N MET A 124 -2.91 0.95 -29.53
CA MET A 124 -3.87 -0.16 -29.64
C MET A 124 -5.10 0.22 -30.47
N ARG A 125 -5.66 1.42 -30.25
CA ARG A 125 -6.78 1.94 -31.08
C ARG A 125 -6.43 2.06 -32.55
N ARG A 126 -5.19 2.46 -32.88
CA ARG A 126 -4.72 2.53 -34.27
C ARG A 126 -4.62 1.14 -34.90
N ILE A 127 -4.16 0.14 -34.15
CA ILE A 127 -4.10 -1.25 -34.61
C ILE A 127 -5.52 -1.81 -34.81
N GLU A 128 -6.41 -1.59 -33.85
CA GLU A 128 -7.82 -1.99 -33.93
C GLU A 128 -8.51 -1.41 -35.17
N ALA A 129 -8.29 -0.11 -35.45
CA ALA A 129 -8.84 0.53 -36.64
C ALA A 129 -8.32 -0.09 -37.94
N GLN A 130 -7.02 -0.41 -38.03
CA GLN A 130 -6.43 -1.08 -39.19
C GLN A 130 -7.02 -2.49 -39.39
N LEU A 131 -7.16 -3.27 -38.31
CA LEU A 131 -7.76 -4.60 -38.36
C LEU A 131 -9.23 -4.56 -38.78
N ASN A 132 -10.00 -3.58 -38.30
CA ASN A 132 -11.40 -3.41 -38.68
C ASN A 132 -11.57 -3.06 -40.17
N VAL A 133 -10.65 -2.25 -40.72
CA VAL A 133 -10.64 -1.95 -42.17
C VAL A 133 -10.35 -3.22 -42.98
N LEU A 134 -9.40 -4.06 -42.55
CA LEU A 134 -9.09 -5.32 -43.22
C LEU A 134 -10.23 -6.35 -43.10
N GLY A 135 -10.89 -6.41 -41.93
CA GLY A 135 -12.00 -7.32 -41.68
C GLY A 135 -13.28 -6.93 -42.42
N ASN A 136 -13.55 -5.63 -42.57
CA ASN A 136 -14.77 -5.13 -43.23
C ASN A 136 -14.55 -4.87 -44.73
N GLY A 137 -13.30 -4.69 -45.14
CA GLY A 137 -12.88 -4.66 -46.54
C GLY A 137 -12.88 -6.07 -47.11
N ARG A 138 -14.07 -6.54 -47.54
CA ARG A 138 -14.33 -7.73 -48.36
C ARG A 138 -13.07 -8.52 -48.71
N VAL A 139 -12.78 -9.57 -47.95
CA VAL A 139 -11.92 -10.66 -48.41
C VAL A 139 -12.67 -11.36 -49.56
N SER A 140 -12.61 -10.77 -50.75
CA SER A 140 -12.90 -11.44 -52.02
C SER A 140 -11.55 -11.84 -52.64
N VAL A 141 -10.79 -12.61 -51.88
CA VAL A 141 -9.70 -13.41 -52.44
C VAL A 141 -10.34 -14.78 -52.63
N PHE A 142 -10.31 -15.31 -53.85
CA PHE A 142 -11.00 -16.51 -54.36
C PHE A 142 -12.39 -16.29 -54.97
N SER A 143 -12.41 -15.90 -56.25
CA SER A 143 -13.26 -16.57 -57.23
C SER A 143 -12.73 -16.32 -58.66
N THR A 144 -12.18 -17.42 -59.20
CA THR A 144 -11.94 -17.78 -60.62
C THR A 144 -10.86 -17.02 -61.41
#